data_AF-A0A963WN34-F1
#
_entry.id   AF-A0A963WN34-F1
#
_cell.length_a   1.000
_cell.length_b   1.000
_cell.length_c   1.000
_cell.angle_alpha   90.00
_cell.angle_beta   90.00
_cell.angle_gamma   90.00
#
_symmetry.space_group_name_H-M   'P 1'
#
loop_
_entity.id
_entity.type
_entity.pdbx_description
1 polymer ?
#
loop_
_entity_poly.entity_id
_entity_poly.type
_entity_poly.pdbx_seq_one_letter_code
_entity_poly.pdbx_strand_id
1 'polypeptide(L)'
;MCGIAGLWSPKRYSSETEALAAKMADKLYHRGPDGRGFHFDPDQGLAMIHTRLSIIGLNAGDQPIYGRESDGTGDLILTANGEFYDYKRLRGLLRTDGYEFNTKSDSEISLKLYHKHGLDFVEHLRGEFAFTIFDKEKQQLILVRDRFGIRPLFWHLGENGFFWGSEMK
;
A
#
# COMPACT_ATOMS: atom_id res chain seq x y z
N MET A 1 0.84 -6.12 14.32
CA MET A 1 0.68 -6.40 12.89
C MET A 1 0.28 -5.09 12.27
N CYS A 2 1.00 -4.58 11.26
CA CYS A 2 0.75 -3.27 10.67
C CYS A 2 -0.73 -3.02 10.32
N GLY A 3 -1.10 -1.75 10.19
CA GLY A 3 -2.38 -1.32 9.67
C GLY A 3 -2.20 -0.60 8.34
N ILE A 4 -3.11 -0.84 7.40
CA ILE A 4 -3.29 0.02 6.23
C ILE A 4 -4.68 0.62 6.26
N ALA A 5 -4.80 1.84 5.77
CA ALA A 5 -6.07 2.52 5.57
C ALA A 5 -5.94 3.54 4.45
N GLY A 6 -7.07 4.10 4.06
CA GLY A 6 -7.09 5.30 3.27
C GLY A 6 -8.49 5.68 2.83
N LEU A 7 -8.54 6.79 2.13
CA LEU A 7 -9.78 7.36 1.65
C LEU A 7 -9.53 8.03 0.30
N TRP A 8 -10.56 8.03 -0.52
CA TRP A 8 -10.67 8.80 -1.75
C TRP A 8 -11.96 9.59 -1.69
N SER A 9 -11.90 10.90 -1.88
CA SER A 9 -13.05 11.79 -1.90
C SER A 9 -13.29 12.36 -3.31
N PRO A 10 -14.48 12.16 -3.91
CA PRO A 10 -14.84 12.80 -5.18
C PRO A 10 -15.10 14.30 -5.02
N LYS A 11 -15.50 14.75 -3.83
CA LYS A 11 -15.88 16.14 -3.53
C LYS A 11 -14.73 16.84 -2.82
N ARG A 12 -13.66 17.05 -3.57
CA ARG A 12 -12.48 17.90 -3.29
C ARG A 12 -11.69 17.51 -2.03
N TYR A 13 -10.38 17.33 -2.21
CA TYR A 13 -9.44 17.21 -1.10
C TYR A 13 -9.42 18.48 -0.25
N SER A 14 -9.35 18.35 1.07
CA SER A 14 -9.27 19.49 1.99
C SER A 14 -8.49 19.14 3.26
N SER A 15 -8.30 20.13 4.14
CA SER A 15 -7.76 19.89 5.50
C SER A 15 -8.61 18.91 6.32
N GLU A 16 -9.90 18.76 5.99
CA GLU A 16 -10.77 17.75 6.61
C GLU A 16 -10.37 16.34 6.19
N THR A 17 -9.88 16.16 4.95
CA THR A 17 -9.32 14.90 4.46
C THR A 17 -8.12 14.47 5.28
N GLU A 18 -7.17 15.39 5.51
CA GLU A 18 -5.97 15.12 6.32
C GLU A 18 -6.33 14.83 7.78
N ALA A 19 -7.25 15.60 8.36
CA ALA A 19 -7.74 15.38 9.71
C ALA A 19 -8.45 14.03 9.85
N LEU A 20 -9.22 13.61 8.84
CA LEU A 20 -9.86 12.30 8.82
C LEU A 20 -8.82 11.18 8.67
N ALA A 21 -7.83 11.34 7.79
CA ALA A 21 -6.74 10.39 7.63
C ALA A 21 -5.93 10.21 8.93
N ALA A 22 -5.65 11.29 9.66
CA ALA A 22 -5.01 11.23 10.97
C ALA A 22 -5.85 10.44 11.98
N LYS A 23 -7.16 10.68 12.05
CA LYS A 23 -8.08 9.91 12.89
C LYS A 23 -8.12 8.42 12.52
N MET A 24 -8.12 8.09 11.23
CA MET A 24 -8.04 6.71 10.76
C MET A 24 -6.72 6.04 11.20
N ALA A 25 -5.59 6.77 11.14
CA ALA A 25 -4.32 6.27 11.65
C ALA A 25 -4.33 6.06 13.18
N ASP A 26 -4.98 6.95 13.94
CA ASP A 26 -5.15 6.79 15.40
C ASP A 26 -5.94 5.52 15.74
N LYS A 27 -6.99 5.22 14.97
CA LYS A 27 -7.76 3.98 15.12
C LYS A 27 -6.96 2.72 14.84
N LEU A 28 -5.87 2.83 14.07
CA LEU A 28 -4.94 1.73 13.75
C LEU A 28 -3.66 1.77 14.59
N TYR A 29 -3.58 2.59 15.63
CA TYR A 29 -2.38 2.71 16.46
C TYR A 29 -2.02 1.39 17.16
N HIS A 30 -3.00 0.64 17.67
CA HIS A 30 -2.75 -0.65 18.33
C HIS A 30 -2.17 -1.71 17.38
N ARG A 31 -2.35 -1.54 16.07
CA ARG A 31 -1.75 -2.39 15.04
C ARG A 31 -0.30 -2.03 14.76
N GLY A 32 0.03 -0.75 14.81
CA GLY A 32 1.35 -0.23 14.45
C GLY A 32 1.77 0.96 15.30
N PRO A 33 2.18 0.75 16.56
CA PRO A 33 2.58 1.81 17.48
C PRO A 33 3.95 2.43 17.16
N ASP A 34 4.77 1.80 16.33
CA ASP A 34 6.17 2.19 16.13
C ASP A 34 6.34 3.28 15.06
N GLY A 35 5.34 3.50 14.22
CA GLY A 35 5.43 4.49 13.17
C GLY A 35 4.14 4.67 12.40
N ARG A 36 4.00 5.84 11.77
CA ARG A 36 2.88 6.19 10.90
C ARG A 36 3.43 6.84 9.64
N GLY A 37 2.84 6.53 8.51
CA GLY A 37 3.14 7.18 7.25
C GLY A 37 1.88 7.48 6.47
N PHE A 38 1.96 8.55 5.70
CA PHE A 38 0.87 9.10 4.93
C PHE A 38 1.36 9.40 3.52
N HIS A 39 0.50 9.15 2.54
CA HIS A 39 0.60 9.75 1.22
C HIS A 39 -0.69 10.54 0.99
N PHE A 40 -0.53 11.77 0.54
CA PHE A 40 -1.61 12.68 0.25
C PHE A 40 -1.47 13.12 -1.21
N ASP A 41 -2.52 12.91 -1.99
CA ASP A 41 -2.62 13.40 -3.37
C ASP A 41 -3.89 14.28 -3.49
N PRO A 42 -3.73 15.61 -3.29
CA PRO A 42 -4.86 16.54 -3.36
C PRO A 42 -5.53 16.61 -4.73
N ASP A 43 -4.76 16.42 -5.80
CA ASP A 43 -5.28 16.47 -7.17
C ASP A 43 -6.18 15.27 -7.46
N GLN A 44 -5.89 14.13 -6.83
CA GLN A 44 -6.65 12.90 -6.96
C GLN A 44 -7.69 12.70 -5.85
N GLY A 45 -7.72 13.57 -4.83
CA GLY A 45 -8.63 13.41 -3.69
C GLY A 45 -8.26 12.24 -2.78
N LEU A 46 -7.01 11.78 -2.80
CA LEU A 46 -6.57 10.52 -2.19
C LEU A 46 -5.72 10.74 -0.93
N ALA A 47 -5.96 9.93 0.09
CA ALA A 47 -5.04 9.74 1.20
C ALA A 47 -4.79 8.24 1.45
N MET A 48 -3.53 7.82 1.52
CA MET A 48 -3.12 6.46 1.88
C MET A 48 -2.36 6.48 3.20
N ILE A 49 -2.63 5.51 4.07
CA ILE A 49 -2.18 5.49 5.46
C ILE A 49 -1.56 4.13 5.76
N HIS A 50 -0.44 4.15 6.48
CA HIS A 50 0.16 2.96 7.04
C HIS A 50 0.56 3.18 8.51
N THR A 51 0.27 2.21 9.38
CA THR A 51 0.77 2.16 10.76
C THR A 51 1.67 0.94 10.92
N ARG A 52 2.87 1.14 11.47
CA ARG A 52 3.95 0.14 11.48
C ARG A 52 4.09 -0.52 12.85
N LEU A 53 4.19 -1.86 12.88
CA LEU A 53 4.74 -2.59 14.00
C LEU A 53 6.02 -3.31 13.58
N SER A 54 7.08 -3.09 14.34
CA SER A 54 8.43 -3.56 14.14
C SER A 54 8.65 -4.83 14.97
N ILE A 55 8.06 -5.95 14.56
CA ILE A 55 8.24 -7.21 15.31
C ILE A 55 9.62 -7.81 15.02
N ILE A 56 9.98 -8.01 13.74
CA ILE A 56 11.28 -8.56 13.30
C ILE A 56 11.63 -7.93 11.93
N GLY A 57 12.87 -7.51 11.73
CA GLY A 57 13.31 -6.82 10.50
C GLY A 57 13.19 -5.30 10.59
N LEU A 58 13.98 -4.71 11.51
CA LEU A 58 13.97 -3.28 11.85
C LEU A 58 14.10 -2.30 10.67
N ASN A 59 14.54 -2.76 9.49
CA ASN A 59 14.92 -1.93 8.35
C ASN A 59 14.16 -2.23 7.03
N ALA A 60 12.93 -2.75 7.11
CA ALA A 60 12.15 -3.07 5.91
C ALA A 60 11.74 -1.82 5.10
N GLY A 61 11.76 -0.62 5.66
CA GLY A 61 11.46 0.63 4.97
C GLY A 61 10.15 1.24 5.46
N ASP A 62 10.12 2.56 5.52
CA ASP A 62 8.90 3.32 5.83
C ASP A 62 7.90 3.15 4.69
N GLN A 63 6.62 3.15 5.05
CA GLN A 63 5.53 3.11 4.07
C GLN A 63 4.67 4.36 4.23
N PRO A 64 4.08 4.91 3.16
CA PRO A 64 3.95 4.32 1.82
C PRO A 64 5.26 4.12 1.04
N ILE A 65 5.35 3.06 0.25
CA ILE A 65 6.48 2.75 -0.64
C ILE A 65 6.21 3.37 -1.99
N TYR A 66 7.18 4.10 -2.52
CA TYR A 66 7.11 4.74 -3.83
C TYR A 66 7.95 3.96 -4.84
N GLY A 67 7.46 3.88 -6.08
CA GLY A 67 8.24 3.34 -7.19
C GLY A 67 9.40 4.24 -7.60
N ARG A 68 10.00 3.98 -8.77
CA ARG A 68 11.16 4.71 -9.28
C ARG A 68 10.94 5.20 -10.69
N GLU A 69 11.29 6.45 -10.93
CA GLU A 69 11.32 7.03 -12.27
C GLU A 69 12.27 6.26 -13.20
N SER A 70 13.42 5.82 -12.69
CA SER A 70 14.45 5.13 -13.47
C SER A 70 14.01 3.80 -14.08
N ASP A 71 12.97 3.15 -13.53
CA ASP A 71 12.44 1.89 -14.03
C ASP A 71 10.97 1.95 -14.47
N GLY A 72 10.45 3.18 -14.68
CA GLY A 72 9.09 3.42 -15.18
C GLY A 72 7.98 3.20 -14.14
N THR A 73 8.32 3.02 -12.86
CA THR A 73 7.33 2.81 -11.79
C THR A 73 7.07 4.06 -10.94
N GLY A 74 7.56 5.23 -11.36
CA GLY A 74 7.53 6.49 -10.59
C GLY A 74 6.14 6.90 -10.12
N ASP A 75 5.12 6.62 -10.92
CA ASP A 75 3.71 6.93 -10.64
C ASP A 75 3.00 5.94 -9.69
N LEU A 76 3.74 4.96 -9.14
CA LEU A 76 3.15 3.91 -8.32
C LEU A 76 3.46 4.09 -6.82
N ILE A 77 2.43 3.91 -5.99
CA ILE A 77 2.48 4.10 -4.53
C ILE A 77 1.83 2.91 -3.84
N LEU A 78 2.47 2.36 -2.80
CA LEU A 78 2.03 1.15 -2.11
C LEU A 78 1.92 1.35 -0.59
N THR A 79 0.83 0.86 0.01
CA THR A 79 0.79 0.53 1.44
C THR A 79 0.44 -0.94 1.62
N ALA A 80 1.13 -1.63 2.51
CA ALA A 80 1.00 -3.07 2.71
C ALA A 80 1.04 -3.45 4.19
N ASN A 81 0.19 -4.40 4.55
CA ASN A 81 0.22 -5.13 5.81
C ASN A 81 0.35 -6.62 5.48
N GLY A 82 1.45 -7.24 5.91
CA GLY A 82 1.66 -8.67 5.71
C GLY A 82 3.08 -9.03 5.34
N GLU A 83 3.23 -10.25 4.84
CA GLU A 83 4.50 -10.82 4.42
C GLU A 83 4.38 -11.43 3.02
N PHE A 84 5.38 -11.17 2.18
CA PHE A 84 5.47 -11.69 0.82
C PHE A 84 6.50 -12.81 0.78
N TYR A 85 6.04 -14.02 0.55
CA TYR A 85 6.88 -15.20 0.47
C TYR A 85 7.62 -15.25 -0.87
N ASP A 86 8.77 -15.93 -0.88
CA ASP A 86 9.66 -16.02 -2.05
C ASP A 86 10.14 -14.66 -2.60
N TYR A 87 9.95 -13.55 -1.86
CA TYR A 87 10.25 -12.20 -2.35
C TYR A 87 11.70 -12.02 -2.79
N LYS A 88 12.66 -12.69 -2.13
CA LYS A 88 14.09 -12.62 -2.51
C LYS A 88 14.33 -13.18 -3.92
N ARG A 89 13.67 -14.29 -4.26
CA ARG A 89 13.75 -14.90 -5.59
C ARG A 89 13.10 -13.99 -6.63
N LEU A 90 11.88 -13.51 -6.36
CA LEU A 90 11.16 -12.59 -7.24
C LEU A 90 11.95 -11.29 -7.46
N ARG A 91 12.52 -10.72 -6.40
CA ARG A 91 13.39 -9.54 -6.46
C ARG A 91 14.62 -9.77 -7.34
N GLY A 92 15.22 -10.97 -7.29
CA GLY A 92 16.31 -11.36 -8.18
C GLY A 92 15.90 -11.32 -9.65
N LEU A 93 14.75 -11.94 -9.98
CA LEU A 93 14.20 -11.96 -11.35
C LEU A 93 13.85 -10.54 -11.84
N LEU A 94 13.18 -9.74 -11.01
CA LEU A 94 12.83 -8.37 -11.36
C LEU A 94 14.07 -7.50 -11.60
N ARG A 95 15.16 -7.71 -10.85
CA ARG A 95 16.43 -7.03 -11.13
C ARG A 95 17.04 -7.43 -12.47
N THR A 96 16.94 -8.70 -12.87
CA THR A 96 17.38 -9.12 -14.21
C THR A 96 16.52 -8.53 -15.32
N ASP A 97 15.27 -8.18 -15.01
CA ASP A 97 14.37 -7.46 -15.91
C ASP A 97 14.58 -5.93 -15.91
N GLY A 98 15.55 -5.41 -15.16
CA GLY A 98 15.88 -3.98 -15.10
C GLY A 98 15.19 -3.19 -13.97
N TYR A 99 14.41 -3.83 -13.10
CA TYR A 99 13.78 -3.14 -11.97
C TYR A 99 14.76 -2.82 -10.85
N GLU A 100 14.62 -1.62 -10.31
CA GLU A 100 15.37 -1.12 -9.19
C GLU A 100 14.52 -1.10 -7.92
N PHE A 101 15.15 -1.17 -6.76
CA PHE A 101 14.44 -1.23 -5.48
C PHE A 101 15.00 -0.22 -4.48
N ASN A 102 14.12 0.58 -3.88
CA ASN A 102 14.40 1.63 -2.91
C ASN A 102 14.54 1.11 -1.48
N THR A 103 13.89 0.00 -1.17
CA THR A 103 13.74 -0.48 0.21
C THR A 103 14.28 -1.90 0.37
N LYS A 104 14.31 -2.40 1.61
CA LYS A 104 14.50 -3.84 1.87
C LYS A 104 13.17 -4.55 2.11
N SER A 105 12.05 -3.85 1.91
CA SER A 105 10.70 -4.37 2.10
C SER A 105 10.48 -5.51 1.13
N ASP A 106 9.87 -6.56 1.63
CA ASP A 106 9.36 -7.64 0.80
C ASP A 106 8.19 -7.16 -0.07
N SER A 107 7.43 -6.18 0.42
CA SER A 107 6.20 -5.66 -0.21
C SER A 107 6.48 -4.88 -1.49
N GLU A 108 7.67 -4.30 -1.65
CA GLU A 108 8.05 -3.49 -2.83
C GLU A 108 8.01 -4.29 -4.13
N ILE A 109 8.14 -5.63 -4.08
CA ILE A 109 7.97 -6.48 -5.28
C ILE A 109 6.61 -6.29 -5.94
N SER A 110 5.58 -5.91 -5.18
CA SER A 110 4.20 -5.75 -5.67
C SER A 110 4.10 -4.62 -6.69
N LEU A 111 4.80 -3.50 -6.46
CA LEU A 111 4.84 -2.38 -7.41
C LEU A 111 5.41 -2.82 -8.76
N LYS A 112 6.51 -3.56 -8.72
CA LYS A 112 7.24 -3.99 -9.91
C LYS A 112 6.49 -5.08 -10.67
N LEU A 113 5.89 -6.02 -9.95
CA LEU A 113 5.04 -7.06 -10.54
C LEU A 113 3.79 -6.45 -11.17
N TYR A 114 3.14 -5.48 -10.52
CA TYR A 114 2.01 -4.75 -11.10
C TYR A 114 2.41 -4.01 -12.37
N HIS A 115 3.54 -3.28 -12.36
CA HIS A 115 4.04 -2.63 -13.57
C HIS A 115 4.29 -3.64 -14.71
N LYS A 116 4.89 -4.79 -14.40
CA LYS A 116 5.23 -5.83 -15.40
C LYS A 116 4.01 -6.56 -15.97
N HIS A 117 3.03 -6.88 -15.13
CA HIS A 117 1.97 -7.84 -15.45
C HIS A 117 0.56 -7.23 -15.41
N GLY A 118 0.41 -5.94 -15.12
CA GLY A 118 -0.90 -5.34 -14.88
C GLY A 118 -1.62 -6.02 -13.72
N LEU A 119 -2.94 -6.23 -13.83
CA LEU A 119 -3.74 -6.84 -12.76
C LEU A 119 -3.47 -8.34 -12.53
N ASP A 120 -2.88 -9.04 -13.51
CA ASP A 120 -2.52 -10.46 -13.40
C ASP A 120 -1.31 -10.69 -12.48
N PHE A 121 -0.67 -9.61 -12.01
CA PHE A 121 0.46 -9.68 -11.09
C PHE A 121 0.14 -10.45 -9.80
N VAL A 122 -1.11 -10.48 -9.37
CA VAL A 122 -1.56 -11.20 -8.17
C VAL A 122 -1.32 -12.71 -8.25
N GLU A 123 -1.26 -13.27 -9.46
CA GLU A 123 -0.97 -14.69 -9.67
C GLU A 123 0.45 -15.06 -9.22
N HIS A 124 1.37 -14.09 -9.34
CA HIS A 124 2.79 -14.23 -9.03
C HIS A 124 3.10 -14.06 -7.53
N LEU A 125 2.12 -13.57 -6.75
CA LEU A 125 2.28 -13.30 -5.33
C LEU A 125 1.95 -14.53 -4.48
N ARG A 126 2.75 -14.75 -3.44
CA ARG A 126 2.54 -15.75 -2.38
C ARG A 126 2.79 -15.10 -1.04
N GLY A 127 2.02 -15.42 -0.02
CA GLY A 127 2.16 -14.80 1.29
C GLY A 127 0.82 -14.61 2.01
N GLU A 128 0.90 -13.86 3.10
CA GLU A 128 -0.23 -13.41 3.90
C GLU A 128 -0.24 -11.89 3.93
N PHE A 129 -1.02 -11.26 3.07
CA PHE A 129 -0.96 -9.82 2.84
C PHE A 129 -2.32 -9.20 2.54
N ALA A 130 -2.43 -7.93 2.90
CA ALA A 130 -3.39 -6.99 2.38
C ALA A 130 -2.60 -5.74 1.99
N PHE A 131 -2.81 -5.22 0.79
CA PHE A 131 -2.10 -4.02 0.33
C PHE A 131 -2.94 -3.20 -0.63
N THR A 132 -2.54 -1.96 -0.83
CA THR A 132 -3.13 -1.06 -1.82
C THR A 132 -2.06 -0.44 -2.68
N ILE A 133 -2.30 -0.42 -4.00
CA ILE A 133 -1.48 0.30 -4.98
C ILE A 133 -2.32 1.45 -5.53
N PHE A 134 -1.76 2.65 -5.53
CA PHE A 134 -2.27 3.73 -6.36
C PHE A 134 -1.36 3.90 -7.58
N ASP A 135 -1.97 3.83 -8.75
CA ASP A 135 -1.35 4.10 -10.05
C ASP A 135 -1.83 5.48 -10.52
N LYS A 136 -0.94 6.47 -10.43
CA LYS A 136 -1.25 7.86 -10.73
C LYS A 136 -1.47 8.09 -12.23
N GLU A 137 -0.69 7.42 -13.08
CA GLU A 137 -0.80 7.51 -14.53
C GLU A 137 -2.19 7.05 -15.00
N LYS A 138 -2.68 5.93 -14.44
CA LYS A 138 -3.98 5.35 -14.81
C LYS A 138 -5.14 5.87 -13.95
N GLN A 139 -4.85 6.64 -12.91
CA GLN A 139 -5.82 7.06 -11.88
C GLN A 139 -6.57 5.86 -11.27
N GLN A 140 -5.85 4.79 -10.95
CA GLN A 140 -6.41 3.55 -10.44
C GLN A 140 -5.95 3.25 -9.01
N LEU A 141 -6.92 3.00 -8.13
CA LEU A 141 -6.68 2.45 -6.80
C LEU A 141 -6.99 0.95 -6.80
N ILE A 142 -5.98 0.15 -6.47
CA ILE A 142 -6.04 -1.31 -6.49
C ILE A 142 -5.92 -1.81 -5.06
N LEU A 143 -6.93 -2.52 -4.58
CA LEU A 143 -6.96 -3.17 -3.27
C LEU A 143 -6.77 -4.66 -3.45
N VAL A 144 -5.76 -5.23 -2.79
CA VAL A 144 -5.44 -6.66 -2.90
C VAL A 144 -5.44 -7.30 -1.52
N ARG A 145 -6.05 -8.48 -1.45
CA ARG A 145 -6.02 -9.36 -0.29
C ARG A 145 -5.49 -10.73 -0.72
N ASP A 146 -4.74 -11.39 0.15
CA ASP A 146 -4.23 -12.74 -0.10
C ASP A 146 -5.36 -13.77 -0.32
N ARG A 147 -5.01 -14.90 -0.93
CA ARG A 147 -5.95 -15.95 -1.37
C ARG A 147 -6.85 -16.49 -0.25
N PHE A 148 -6.37 -16.48 0.99
CA PHE A 148 -7.10 -17.00 2.14
C PHE A 148 -7.69 -15.90 3.02
N GLY A 149 -7.45 -14.63 2.66
CA GLY A 149 -7.87 -13.49 3.44
C GLY A 149 -7.24 -13.45 4.83
N ILE A 150 -6.00 -13.90 4.99
CA ILE A 150 -5.31 -13.95 6.29
C ILE A 150 -5.17 -12.54 6.86
N ARG A 151 -4.77 -11.56 6.04
CA ARG A 151 -4.74 -10.16 6.46
C ARG A 151 -6.10 -9.50 6.15
N PRO A 152 -6.71 -8.80 7.11
CA PRO A 152 -8.00 -8.15 6.89
C PRO A 152 -7.85 -6.91 6.01
N LEU A 153 -8.83 -6.71 5.13
CA LEU A 153 -9.01 -5.51 4.33
C LEU A 153 -10.51 -5.30 4.12
N PHE A 154 -11.02 -4.22 4.70
CA PHE A 154 -12.40 -3.78 4.60
C PHE A 154 -12.46 -2.54 3.72
N TRP A 155 -13.59 -2.35 3.06
CA TRP A 155 -13.84 -1.15 2.27
C TRP A 155 -15.30 -0.73 2.38
N HIS A 156 -15.55 0.55 2.12
CA HIS A 156 -16.86 1.15 2.06
C HIS A 156 -16.90 2.16 0.92
N LEU A 157 -17.93 2.10 0.09
CA LEU A 157 -18.23 3.11 -0.92
C LEU A 157 -19.54 3.79 -0.53
N GLY A 158 -19.51 5.11 -0.36
CA GLY A 158 -20.67 5.93 -0.01
C GLY A 158 -20.63 7.29 -0.68
N GLU A 159 -21.60 8.15 -0.31
CA GLU A 159 -21.75 9.49 -0.90
C GLU A 159 -20.53 10.41 -0.69
N ASN A 160 -19.81 10.16 0.41
CA ASN A 160 -18.62 10.93 0.82
C ASN A 160 -17.31 10.36 0.25
N GLY A 161 -17.39 9.31 -0.57
CA GLY A 161 -16.25 8.70 -1.24
C GLY A 161 -16.02 7.24 -0.89
N PHE A 162 -14.80 6.78 -1.17
CA PHE A 162 -14.35 5.42 -0.97
C PHE A 162 -13.37 5.36 0.21
N PHE A 163 -13.56 4.41 1.11
CA PHE A 163 -12.75 4.24 2.31
C PHE A 163 -12.30 2.80 2.41
N TRP A 164 -11.10 2.57 2.92
CA TRP A 164 -10.61 1.23 3.21
C TRP A 164 -9.76 1.20 4.48
N GLY A 165 -9.64 0.02 5.06
CA GLY A 165 -8.89 -0.17 6.29
C GLY A 165 -8.67 -1.63 6.66
N SER A 166 -7.65 -1.90 7.47
CA SER A 166 -7.42 -3.21 8.07
C SER A 166 -8.48 -3.58 9.12
N GLU A 167 -9.27 -2.63 9.61
CA GLU A 167 -10.36 -2.85 10.55
C GLU A 167 -11.59 -2.02 10.14
N MET A 168 -12.79 -2.46 10.52
CA MET A 168 -14.06 -1.77 10.21
C MET A 168 -14.33 -0.53 11.10
N LYS A 169 -13.51 -0.27 12.11
CA LYS A 169 -13.79 0.66 13.22
C LYS A 169 -13.38 2.10 12.95
#